data_AF-A0A7S4FP73-F1
#
_entry.id   AF-A0A7S4FP73-F1
#
_cell.length_a   1.000
_cell.length_b   1.000
_cell.length_c   1.000
_cell.angle_alpha   90.00
_cell.angle_beta   90.00
_cell.angle_gamma   90.00
#
_symmetry.space_group_name_H-M   'P 1'
#
loop_
_entity.id
_entity.type
_entity.pdbx_description
1 polymer ?
#
loop_
_entity_poly.entity_id
_entity_poly.type
_entity_poly.pdbx_seq_one_letter_code
_entity_poly.pdbx_strand_id
1 'polypeptide(L)'
;MPSQVQTIISSLPEVGSTLLGLGIFVFFCGWMAVLLFQDRENEPLFGSLYTAMWQLLVLLTTTNFPDVMIPAFHANRVACVFFVVFVILGQFFAMNMITASIYKAYVKNNAQNKIAAIKLEERN
;
A
#
# COMPACT_ATOMS: atom_id res chain seq x y z
N MET A 1 12.31 21.42 -19.08
CA MET A 1 12.58 20.20 -18.28
C MET A 1 12.39 20.35 -16.76
N PRO A 2 12.56 21.51 -16.08
CA PRO A 2 12.34 21.57 -14.61
C PRO A 2 10.87 21.45 -14.14
N SER A 3 9.88 21.65 -15.01
CA SER A 3 8.44 21.67 -14.65
C SER A 3 7.85 20.29 -14.29
N GLN A 4 8.33 19.21 -14.89
CA GLN A 4 7.82 17.85 -14.65
C GLN A 4 8.20 17.35 -13.24
N VAL A 5 9.44 17.60 -12.82
CA VAL A 5 9.95 17.21 -11.50
C VAL A 5 9.20 17.95 -10.39
N GLN A 6 8.94 19.25 -10.59
CA GLN A 6 8.21 20.05 -9.61
C GLN A 6 6.76 19.55 -9.43
N THR A 7 6.12 19.08 -10.51
CA THR A 7 4.77 18.48 -10.46
C THR A 7 4.76 17.21 -9.61
N ILE A 8 5.79 16.36 -9.74
CA ILE A 8 5.94 15.14 -8.94
C ILE A 8 6.15 15.48 -7.47
N ILE A 9 7.03 16.45 -7.16
CA ILE A 9 7.32 16.89 -5.79
C ILE A 9 6.07 17.51 -5.13
N SER A 10 5.30 18.32 -5.86
CA SER A 10 4.06 18.93 -5.36
C SER A 10 2.95 17.91 -5.10
N SER A 11 3.00 16.74 -5.73
CA SER A 11 2.07 15.63 -5.53
C SER A 11 2.43 14.74 -4.33
N LEU A 12 3.68 14.83 -3.87
CA LEU A 12 4.25 14.01 -2.81
C LEU A 12 3.53 14.09 -1.45
N PRO A 13 3.03 15.24 -0.95
CA PRO A 13 2.36 15.28 0.36
C PRO A 13 1.01 14.52 0.35
N GLU A 14 0.22 14.63 -0.72
CA GLU A 14 -1.04 13.90 -0.86
C GLU A 14 -0.79 12.39 -0.97
N VAL A 15 0.10 11.97 -1.88
CA VAL A 15 0.48 10.55 -2.04
C VAL A 15 1.13 10.01 -0.76
N GLY A 16 1.96 10.81 -0.09
CA GLY A 16 2.65 10.44 1.14
C GLY A 16 1.70 10.10 2.28
N SER A 17 0.62 10.87 2.45
CA SER A 17 -0.42 10.56 3.46
C SER A 17 -1.10 9.21 3.21
N THR A 18 -1.36 8.88 1.94
CA THR A 18 -1.96 7.62 1.52
C THR A 18 -0.99 6.45 1.74
N LEU A 19 0.30 6.63 1.40
CA LEU A 19 1.35 5.65 1.65
C LEU A 19 1.59 5.40 3.15
N LEU A 20 1.50 6.45 3.98
CA LEU A 20 1.59 6.31 5.43
C LEU A 20 0.43 5.44 5.97
N GLY A 21 -0.80 5.68 5.48
CA GLY A 21 -1.95 4.84 5.82
C GLY A 21 -1.75 3.38 5.42
N LEU A 22 -1.18 3.12 4.25
CA LEU A 22 -0.79 1.77 3.82
C LEU A 22 0.26 1.16 4.76
N GLY A 23 1.28 1.92 5.15
CA GLY A 23 2.31 1.47 6.09
C GLY A 23 1.72 1.06 7.44
N ILE A 24 0.78 1.85 7.96
CA ILE A 24 0.05 1.54 9.20
C ILE A 24 -0.79 0.27 9.04
N PHE A 25 -1.47 0.10 7.91
CA PHE A 25 -2.23 -1.11 7.60
C PHE A 25 -1.33 -2.36 7.58
N VAL A 26 -0.19 -2.31 6.89
CA VAL A 26 0.77 -3.42 6.84
C VAL A 26 1.37 -3.70 8.22
N PHE A 27 1.68 -2.67 9.00
CA PHE A 27 2.16 -2.83 10.38
C PHE A 27 1.13 -3.53 11.27
N PHE A 28 -0.13 -3.09 11.22
CA PHE A 28 -1.23 -3.69 11.98
C PHE A 28 -1.46 -5.15 11.60
N CYS A 29 -1.50 -5.45 10.29
CA CYS A 29 -1.64 -6.82 9.81
C CYS A 29 -0.41 -7.68 10.16
N GLY A 30 0.80 -7.11 10.14
CA GLY A 30 2.04 -7.79 10.53
C GLY A 30 2.03 -8.17 12.01
N TRP A 31 1.61 -7.25 12.88
CA TRP A 31 1.43 -7.52 14.31
C TRP A 31 0.40 -8.64 14.54
N MET A 32 -0.75 -8.57 13.86
CA MET A 32 -1.77 -9.62 13.90
C MET A 32 -1.23 -10.97 13.41
N ALA A 33 -0.44 -10.99 12.34
CA ALA A 33 0.14 -12.21 11.80
C ALA A 33 1.11 -12.87 12.79
N VAL A 34 1.94 -12.09 13.47
CA VAL A 34 2.79 -12.61 14.55
C VAL A 34 1.92 -13.24 15.66
N LEU A 35 0.91 -12.52 16.16
CA LEU A 35 0.02 -13.07 17.20
C LEU A 35 -0.70 -14.37 16.79
N LEU A 36 -1.03 -14.53 15.51
CA LEU A 36 -1.74 -15.71 15.00
C LEU A 36 -0.81 -16.90 14.67
N PHE A 37 0.47 -16.64 14.39
CA PHE A 37 1.38 -17.63 13.79
C PHE A 37 2.72 -17.84 14.51
N GLN A 38 3.05 -17.06 15.55
CA GLN A 38 4.36 -17.07 16.22
C GLN A 38 4.71 -18.38 16.92
N ASP A 39 3.75 -19.14 17.46
CA ASP A 39 3.98 -20.37 18.24
C ASP A 39 4.26 -21.62 17.38
N ARG A 40 4.51 -21.46 16.08
CA ARG A 40 4.71 -22.61 15.19
C ARG A 40 6.20 -22.86 14.98
N GLU A 41 6.73 -23.82 15.75
CA GLU A 41 8.15 -24.24 15.76
C GLU A 41 8.75 -24.53 14.37
N ASN A 42 7.91 -24.82 13.37
CA ASN A 42 8.34 -25.19 12.02
C ASN A 42 8.20 -24.09 10.96
N GLU A 43 7.75 -22.87 11.31
CA GLU A 43 7.43 -21.82 10.32
C GLU A 43 8.05 -20.45 10.67
N PRO A 44 9.29 -20.15 10.21
CA PRO A 44 9.97 -18.88 10.51
C PRO A 44 9.37 -17.66 9.81
N LEU A 45 8.39 -17.84 8.92
CA LEU A 45 7.75 -16.77 8.14
C LEU A 45 7.14 -15.66 9.00
N PHE A 46 6.64 -15.98 10.20
CA PHE A 46 5.98 -15.05 11.11
C PHE A 46 6.62 -14.99 12.50
N GLY A 47 7.86 -15.48 12.64
CA GLY A 47 8.56 -15.53 13.93
C GLY A 47 8.98 -14.17 14.50
N SER A 48 8.99 -13.11 13.67
CA SER A 48 9.25 -11.75 14.12
C SER A 48 8.37 -10.75 13.38
N LEU A 49 8.09 -9.61 14.01
CA LEU A 49 7.31 -8.53 13.39
C LEU A 49 7.95 -8.04 12.08
N TYR A 50 9.28 -7.93 12.04
CA TYR A 50 10.00 -7.53 10.83
C TYR A 50 9.79 -8.54 9.70
N THR A 51 9.97 -9.82 9.97
CA THR A 51 9.78 -10.89 8.97
C THR A 51 8.32 -10.93 8.50
N ALA A 52 7.36 -10.84 9.44
CA ALA A 52 5.93 -10.83 9.12
C ALA A 52 5.55 -9.63 8.23
N MET A 53 5.99 -8.42 8.58
CA MET A 53 5.75 -7.23 7.76
C MET A 53 6.39 -7.36 6.38
N TRP A 54 7.61 -7.91 6.28
CA TRP A 54 8.26 -8.15 5.00
C TRP A 54 7.46 -9.12 4.13
N GLN A 55 7.02 -10.25 4.69
CA GLN A 55 6.20 -11.23 3.98
C GLN A 55 4.86 -10.64 3.51
N LEU A 56 4.22 -9.82 4.35
CA LEU A 56 2.97 -9.14 3.98
C LEU A 56 3.18 -8.04 2.94
N LEU A 57 4.33 -7.36 2.95
CA LEU A 57 4.66 -6.35 1.94
C LEU A 57 4.93 -6.99 0.57
N VAL A 58 5.59 -8.15 0.53
CA VAL A 58 5.75 -8.96 -0.69
C VAL A 58 4.41 -9.57 -1.14
N LEU A 59 3.53 -9.90 -0.19
CA LEU A 59 2.18 -10.37 -0.49
C LEU A 59 1.28 -9.26 -1.05
N LEU A 60 1.46 -8.04 -0.58
CA LEU A 60 0.80 -6.86 -1.13
C LEU A 60 1.17 -6.66 -2.61
N THR A 61 2.39 -7.02 -3.03
CA THR A 61 2.79 -7.03 -4.45
C THR A 61 2.44 -8.34 -5.17
N THR A 62 1.77 -9.27 -4.49
CA THR A 62 1.35 -10.61 -4.98
C THR A 62 2.49 -11.51 -5.45
N THR A 63 3.74 -11.24 -5.05
CA THR A 63 4.91 -11.98 -5.53
C THR A 63 5.06 -13.35 -4.86
N ASN A 64 4.49 -13.52 -3.66
CA ASN A 64 4.64 -14.73 -2.84
C ASN A 64 3.30 -15.47 -2.59
N PHE A 65 2.24 -15.18 -3.36
CA PHE A 65 0.97 -15.91 -3.26
C PHE A 65 0.89 -17.02 -4.33
N PRO A 66 0.50 -18.27 -3.98
CA PRO A 66 -0.03 -18.76 -2.71
C PRO A 66 1.02 -19.27 -1.71
N ASP A 67 2.30 -19.21 -2.03
CA ASP A 67 3.38 -19.85 -1.27
C ASP A 67 3.46 -19.42 0.20
N VAL A 68 3.17 -18.15 0.51
CA VAL A 68 3.12 -17.65 1.90
C VAL A 68 1.91 -18.16 2.69
N MET A 69 0.83 -18.54 1.99
CA MET A 69 -0.44 -18.99 2.58
C MET A 69 -0.48 -20.51 2.80
N ILE A 70 0.15 -21.29 1.93
CA ILE A 70 0.11 -22.76 1.97
C ILE A 70 0.52 -23.33 3.34
N PRO A 71 1.65 -22.92 3.96
CA PRO A 71 2.05 -23.46 5.25
C PRO A 71 1.03 -23.14 6.36
N ALA A 72 0.47 -21.93 6.34
CA ALA A 72 -0.58 -21.53 7.27
C ALA A 72 -1.88 -22.31 7.06
N PHE A 73 -2.24 -22.62 5.80
CA PHE A 73 -3.42 -23.40 5.44
C PHE A 73 -3.32 -24.86 5.90
N HIS A 74 -2.16 -25.50 5.72
CA HIS A 74 -1.93 -26.87 6.17
C HIS A 74 -2.03 -27.00 7.69
N ALA A 75 -1.62 -25.98 8.44
CA ALA A 75 -1.73 -25.96 9.91
C ALA A 75 -3.16 -25.71 10.40
N ASN A 76 -3.88 -24.73 9.83
CA ASN A 76 -5.28 -24.47 10.16
C ASN A 76 -6.00 -23.85 8.95
N ARG A 77 -7.04 -24.51 8.47
CA ARG A 77 -7.85 -24.01 7.33
C ARG A 77 -8.43 -22.62 7.59
N VAL A 78 -8.73 -22.28 8.84
CA VAL A 78 -9.26 -20.96 9.23
C VAL A 78 -8.19 -19.86 9.08
N ALA A 79 -6.90 -20.20 9.13
CA ALA A 79 -5.82 -19.23 8.93
C ALA A 79 -5.84 -18.59 7.52
N CYS A 80 -6.38 -19.30 6.53
CA CYS A 80 -6.55 -18.78 5.17
C CYS A 80 -7.43 -17.51 5.13
N VAL A 81 -8.40 -17.40 6.04
CA VAL A 81 -9.29 -16.23 6.11
C VAL A 81 -8.51 -14.95 6.32
N PHE A 82 -7.44 -14.97 7.14
CA PHE A 82 -6.57 -13.81 7.33
C PHE A 82 -5.94 -13.34 6.02
N PHE A 83 -5.37 -14.27 5.23
CA PHE A 83 -4.74 -13.95 3.95
C PHE A 83 -5.76 -13.47 2.91
N VAL A 84 -6.94 -14.08 2.85
CA VAL A 84 -8.02 -13.64 1.95
C VAL A 84 -8.47 -12.23 2.27
N VAL A 85 -8.70 -11.91 3.56
CA VAL A 85 -9.06 -10.56 4.00
C VAL A 85 -7.93 -9.57 3.70
N PHE A 86 -6.69 -9.95 3.96
CA PHE A 86 -5.52 -9.12 3.64
C PHE A 86 -5.41 -8.84 2.14
N VAL A 87 -5.60 -9.84 1.27
CA VAL A 87 -5.59 -9.63 -0.18
C VAL A 87 -6.74 -8.72 -0.60
N ILE A 88 -7.94 -8.91 -0.07
CA ILE A 88 -9.09 -8.06 -0.43
C ILE A 88 -8.84 -6.60 -0.03
N LEU A 89 -8.42 -6.35 1.20
CA LEU A 89 -8.22 -5.00 1.72
C LEU A 89 -6.90 -4.37 1.23
N GLY A 90 -5.81 -5.13 1.18
CA GLY A 90 -4.51 -4.65 0.73
C GLY A 90 -4.46 -4.46 -0.78
N GLN A 91 -4.84 -5.47 -1.55
CA GLN A 91 -4.69 -5.41 -3.01
C GLN A 91 -5.80 -4.60 -3.66
N PHE A 92 -7.06 -4.86 -3.35
CA PHE A 92 -8.15 -4.14 -4.03
C PHE A 92 -8.47 -2.80 -3.40
N PHE A 93 -8.39 -2.66 -2.08
CA PHE A 93 -8.70 -1.36 -1.47
C PHE A 93 -7.46 -0.44 -1.44
N ALA A 94 -6.33 -0.88 -0.88
CA ALA A 94 -5.19 0.00 -0.67
C ALA A 94 -4.49 0.43 -1.98
N MET A 95 -4.34 -0.45 -2.98
CA MET A 95 -3.79 -0.05 -4.29
C MET A 95 -4.70 0.95 -5.00
N ASN A 96 -6.01 0.72 -4.98
CA ASN A 96 -6.97 1.67 -5.56
C ASN A 96 -6.95 3.02 -4.82
N MET A 97 -6.69 3.02 -3.51
CA MET A 97 -6.51 4.25 -2.74
C MET A 97 -5.25 5.03 -3.16
N ILE A 98 -4.14 4.33 -3.43
CA ILE A 98 -2.92 4.96 -3.98
C ILE A 98 -3.21 5.57 -5.35
N THR A 99 -3.85 4.82 -6.26
CA THR A 99 -4.24 5.34 -7.57
C THR A 99 -5.15 6.57 -7.44
N ALA A 100 -6.13 6.55 -6.52
CA ALA A 100 -7.00 7.67 -6.27
C ALA A 100 -6.23 8.90 -5.74
N SER A 101 -5.25 8.71 -4.86
CA SER A 101 -4.42 9.78 -4.33
C SER A 101 -3.54 10.41 -5.41
N ILE A 102 -2.92 9.58 -6.27
CA ILE A 102 -2.11 10.05 -7.40
C ILE A 102 -2.99 10.83 -8.39
N TYR A 103 -4.18 10.30 -8.69
CA TYR A 103 -5.13 10.94 -9.60
C TYR A 103 -5.58 12.31 -9.09
N LYS A 104 -5.94 12.41 -7.79
CA LYS A 104 -6.31 13.69 -7.16
C LYS A 104 -5.20 14.73 -7.29
N ALA A 105 -3.96 14.34 -7.01
CA ALA A 105 -2.81 15.22 -7.14
C ALA A 105 -2.57 15.67 -8.59
N TYR A 106 -2.72 14.75 -9.55
CA TYR A 106 -2.60 15.05 -10.98
C TYR A 106 -3.67 16.04 -11.46
N VAL A 107 -4.94 15.82 -11.12
CA VAL A 107 -6.04 16.73 -11.50
C VAL A 107 -5.85 18.12 -10.87
N LYS A 108 -5.42 18.19 -9.61
CA LYS A 108 -5.15 19.44 -8.90
C LYS A 108 -4.06 20.28 -9.59
N ASN A 109 -2.94 19.66 -9.96
CA ASN A 109 -1.86 20.34 -10.67
C ASN A 109 -2.30 20.84 -12.06
N ASN A 110 -3.07 20.05 -12.79
CA ASN A 110 -3.60 20.47 -14.10
C ASN A 110 -4.57 21.65 -13.99
N ALA A 111 -5.42 21.68 -12.96
CA ALA A 111 -6.33 22.79 -12.71
C ALA A 111 -5.56 24.09 -12.41
N GLN A 112 -4.50 24.02 -11.60
CA GLN A 112 -3.64 25.18 -11.29
C GLN A 112 -2.94 25.73 -12.53
N ASN A 113 -2.44 24.85 -13.41
CA ASN A 113 -1.80 25.26 -14.66
C ASN A 113 -2.77 25.98 -15.61
N LYS A 114 -4.02 25.52 -15.71
CA LYS A 114 -5.06 26.19 -16.52
C LYS A 114 -5.40 27.57 -15.97
N ILE A 115 -5.56 27.71 -14.64
CA ILE A 115 -5.85 29.00 -14.00
C ILE A 115 -4.68 29.98 -14.19
N ALA A 116 -3.45 29.49 -14.11
CA ALA A 116 -2.26 30.31 -14.35
C ALA A 116 -2.21 30.84 -15.80
N ALA A 117 -2.59 30.01 -16.79
CA ALA A 117 -2.65 30.43 -18.19
C ALA A 117 -3.69 31.54 -18.43
N ILE A 118 -4.92 31.40 -17.89
CA ILE A 118 -5.98 32.41 -18.04
C ILE A 118 -5.54 33.76 -17.44
N LYS A 119 -4.91 33.75 -16.25
CA LYS A 119 -4.40 34.98 -15.62
C LYS A 119 -3.29 35.68 -16.41
N LEU A 120 -2.56 34.95 -17.25
CA LEU A 120 -1.55 35.55 -18.13
C LEU A 120 -2.21 36.18 -19.37
N GLU A 121 -3.29 35.60 -19.87
CA GLU A 121 -4.08 36.18 -20.96
C GLU A 121 -4.81 37.45 -20.52
N GLU A 122 -5.39 37.50 -19.31
CA GLU A 122 -6.05 38.70 -18.77
C GLU A 122 -5.08 39.87 -18.48
N ARG A 123 -3.77 39.61 -18.40
CA ARG A 123 -2.76 40.62 -18.06
C ARG A 123 -2.07 41.24 -19.28
N ASN A 124 -2.35 40.74 -20.49
CA ASN A 124 -1.82 41.22 -21.76
C ASN A 124 -2.88 42.01 -22.53
#